data_AF-A0A1Y4RC71-F1
#
_entry.id   AF-A0A1Y4RC71-F1
#
_cell.length_a   1.000
_cell.length_b   1.000
_cell.length_c   1.000
_cell.angle_alpha   90.00
_cell.angle_beta   90.00
_cell.angle_gamma   90.00
#
_symmetry.space_group_name_H-M   'P 1'
#
loop_
_entity.id
_entity.type
_entity.pdbx_description
1 polymer ?
#
loop_
_entity_poly.entity_id
_entity_poly.type
_entity_poly.pdbx_seq_one_letter_code
_entity_poly.pdbx_strand_id
1 'polypeptide(L)'
;MDRKDILKVMENIYTSKEAAEYLDMSYEAFCQIVQSQQIQPIKQSHTVMLFLKSDLDDYYKMKHSQESFNINQVSVRDAILYYTIQQYFDNSDKKTLAFIQQIKQFYHFDFHAGLKINIPFLASQFHITEQEFYNSYLQIKKAFTQLPANTHIIKKGEDKYPQQLADTKEAPLFLFVNGQVNLLYQKSICVVGSRKASPYAIEQTKQLVKALVDDGFVVNAGLAKGIDTVVHQTVLQNKGQTIAVIGTSLHEYYPKENQTLQFTIEKEGLVVSQYPPCQHVNRWNFPKRNATMSGLSIGTVIMEASENSGTLKQADYALRQGRYVFIPQYIVDDSSLQWPQKYIDKGAYVFETYDDMMKIIQHQKQEEF
;
A
#
# COMPACT_ATOMS: atom_id res chain seq x y z
N MET A 1 18.76 -32.41 -27.13
CA MET A 1 18.49 -32.78 -25.73
C MET A 1 18.63 -34.28 -25.64
N ASP A 2 19.56 -34.78 -24.82
CA ASP A 2 19.76 -36.22 -24.65
C ASP A 2 18.56 -36.81 -23.87
N ARG A 3 18.28 -38.11 -24.03
CA ARG A 3 17.13 -38.79 -23.39
C ARG A 3 17.19 -38.67 -21.86
N LYS A 4 18.39 -38.56 -21.29
CA LYS A 4 18.63 -38.29 -19.86
C LYS A 4 18.24 -36.88 -19.42
N ASP A 5 18.40 -35.88 -20.27
CA ASP A 5 18.04 -34.48 -19.94
C ASP A 5 16.52 -34.28 -19.96
N ILE A 6 15.82 -34.95 -20.88
CA ILE A 6 14.34 -34.96 -20.93
C ILE A 6 13.77 -35.62 -19.66
N LEU A 7 14.33 -36.75 -19.24
CA LEU A 7 13.89 -37.44 -18.02
C LEU A 7 14.10 -36.58 -16.75
N LYS A 8 15.23 -35.88 -16.64
CA LYS A 8 15.50 -34.93 -15.53
C LYS A 8 14.55 -33.74 -15.48
N VAL A 9 14.11 -33.25 -16.64
CA VAL A 9 13.11 -32.16 -16.71
C VAL A 9 11.73 -32.69 -16.35
N MET A 10 11.38 -33.92 -16.77
CA MET A 10 10.10 -34.56 -16.44
C MET A 10 9.96 -34.91 -14.95
N GLU A 11 11.05 -35.21 -14.23
CA GLU A 11 11.03 -35.43 -12.77
C GLU A 11 10.59 -34.21 -11.96
N ASN A 12 10.58 -33.02 -12.56
CA ASN A 12 10.19 -31.77 -11.90
C ASN A 12 8.85 -31.21 -12.42
N ILE A 13 8.06 -32.02 -13.14
CA ILE A 13 6.77 -31.62 -13.68
C ILE A 13 5.67 -32.50 -13.09
N TYR A 14 4.65 -31.86 -12.53
CA TYR A 14 3.53 -32.51 -11.84
C TYR A 14 2.24 -32.27 -12.62
N THR A 15 1.43 -33.30 -12.77
CA THR A 15 0.02 -33.14 -13.18
C THR A 15 -0.79 -32.51 -12.06
N SER A 16 -2.00 -32.01 -12.35
CA SER A 16 -2.90 -31.46 -11.32
C SER A 16 -3.14 -32.39 -10.12
N LYS A 17 -3.24 -33.70 -10.36
CA LYS A 17 -3.49 -34.68 -9.30
C LYS A 17 -2.23 -34.89 -8.45
N GLU A 18 -1.08 -35.07 -9.09
CA GLU A 18 0.21 -35.20 -8.40
C GLU A 18 0.56 -33.92 -7.63
N ALA A 19 0.23 -32.74 -8.18
CA ALA A 19 0.44 -31.46 -7.51
C ALA A 19 -0.46 -31.29 -6.28
N ALA A 20 -1.73 -31.72 -6.35
CA ALA A 20 -2.63 -31.72 -5.19
C ALA A 20 -2.13 -32.67 -4.08
N GLU A 21 -1.68 -33.86 -4.45
CA GLU A 21 -1.07 -34.83 -3.55
C GLU A 21 0.23 -34.30 -2.93
N TYR A 22 1.07 -33.65 -3.74
CA TYR A 22 2.34 -33.06 -3.30
C TYR A 22 2.14 -31.95 -2.25
N LEU A 23 1.05 -31.18 -2.36
CA LEU A 23 0.70 -30.08 -1.45
C LEU A 23 -0.19 -30.51 -0.27
N ASP A 24 -0.43 -31.80 -0.11
CA ASP A 24 -1.28 -32.40 0.93
C ASP A 24 -2.67 -31.73 0.99
N MET A 25 -3.37 -31.68 -0.14
CA MET A 25 -4.72 -31.11 -0.25
C MET A 25 -5.63 -31.87 -1.22
N SER A 26 -6.95 -31.61 -1.15
CA SER A 26 -7.89 -32.22 -2.10
C SER A 26 -7.72 -31.64 -3.50
N TYR A 27 -8.11 -32.43 -4.51
CA TYR A 27 -8.09 -32.01 -5.90
C TYR A 27 -8.96 -30.77 -6.15
N GLU A 28 -10.11 -30.67 -5.48
CA GLU A 28 -11.00 -29.52 -5.56
C GLU A 28 -10.35 -28.26 -4.98
N ALA A 29 -9.70 -28.38 -3.82
CA ALA A 29 -8.95 -27.28 -3.21
C ALA A 29 -7.79 -26.83 -4.11
N PHE A 30 -7.08 -27.77 -4.72
CA PHE A 30 -6.03 -27.48 -5.69
C PHE A 30 -6.58 -26.72 -6.92
N CYS A 31 -7.73 -27.16 -7.46
CA CYS A 31 -8.38 -26.44 -8.56
C CYS A 31 -8.76 -25.00 -8.20
N GLN A 32 -9.19 -24.74 -6.97
CA GLN A 32 -9.51 -23.39 -6.49
C GLN A 32 -8.29 -22.47 -6.40
N ILE A 33 -7.14 -22.99 -5.96
CA ILE A 33 -5.91 -22.19 -5.90
C ILE A 33 -5.34 -21.89 -7.29
N VAL A 34 -5.52 -22.79 -8.25
CA VAL A 34 -5.21 -22.55 -9.66
C VAL A 34 -6.17 -21.51 -10.26
N GLN A 35 -7.47 -21.62 -10.00
CA GLN A 35 -8.48 -20.65 -10.45
C GLN A 35 -8.27 -19.25 -9.86
N SER A 36 -7.85 -19.17 -8.60
CA SER A 36 -7.49 -17.91 -7.93
C SER A 36 -6.07 -17.43 -8.24
N GLN A 37 -5.40 -18.06 -9.20
CA GLN A 37 -4.09 -17.67 -9.74
C GLN A 37 -2.93 -17.72 -8.74
N GLN A 38 -3.07 -18.45 -7.63
CA GLN A 38 -2.01 -18.61 -6.62
C GLN A 38 -0.89 -19.55 -7.09
N ILE A 39 -1.19 -20.49 -7.99
CA ILE A 39 -0.23 -21.34 -8.70
C ILE A 39 -0.60 -21.33 -10.18
N GLN A 40 0.39 -21.14 -11.06
CA GLN A 40 0.18 -21.09 -12.51
C GLN A 40 0.66 -22.39 -13.18
N PRO A 41 -0.12 -22.97 -14.10
CA PRO A 41 0.34 -24.12 -14.86
C PRO A 41 1.35 -23.68 -15.93
N ILE A 42 2.41 -24.46 -16.11
CA ILE A 42 3.36 -24.28 -17.22
C ILE A 42 2.77 -24.71 -18.57
N LYS A 43 1.73 -25.55 -18.54
CA LYS A 43 0.97 -25.96 -19.71
C LYS A 43 -0.47 -26.20 -19.31
N GLN A 44 -1.40 -25.65 -20.07
CA GLN A 44 -2.83 -25.81 -19.85
C GLN A 44 -3.52 -26.16 -21.17
N SER A 45 -4.27 -27.27 -21.17
CA SER A 45 -5.18 -27.67 -22.25
C SER A 45 -6.54 -28.05 -21.66
N HIS A 46 -7.51 -28.39 -22.52
CA HIS A 46 -8.83 -28.86 -22.07
C HIS A 46 -8.79 -30.14 -21.21
N THR A 47 -7.70 -30.91 -21.26
CA THR A 47 -7.59 -32.21 -20.59
C THR A 47 -6.41 -32.32 -19.62
N VAL A 48 -5.42 -31.43 -19.68
CA VAL A 48 -4.19 -31.55 -18.88
C VAL A 48 -3.70 -30.18 -18.40
N MET A 49 -3.35 -30.10 -17.12
CA MET A 49 -2.51 -29.03 -16.58
C MET A 49 -1.23 -29.62 -15.99
N LEU A 50 -0.12 -28.94 -16.22
CA LEU A 50 1.21 -29.31 -15.73
C LEU A 50 1.79 -28.17 -14.90
N PHE A 51 2.51 -28.51 -13.84
CA PHE A 51 3.07 -27.57 -12.85
C PHE A 51 4.54 -27.89 -12.61
N LEU A 52 5.37 -26.86 -12.39
CA LEU A 52 6.74 -27.09 -11.95
C LEU A 52 6.80 -27.38 -10.46
N LYS A 53 7.66 -28.32 -10.08
CA LYS A 53 7.97 -28.61 -8.69
C LYS A 53 8.41 -27.36 -7.92
N SER A 54 9.19 -26.47 -8.53
CA SER A 54 9.62 -25.22 -7.90
C SER A 54 8.46 -24.32 -7.49
N ASP A 55 7.43 -24.22 -8.33
CA ASP A 55 6.25 -23.38 -8.06
C ASP A 55 5.40 -24.01 -6.95
N LEU A 56 5.34 -25.34 -6.90
CA LEU A 56 4.70 -26.08 -5.81
C LEU A 56 5.50 -25.98 -4.51
N ASP A 57 6.83 -26.07 -4.58
CA ASP A 57 7.75 -25.88 -3.46
C ASP A 57 7.63 -24.46 -2.88
N ASP A 58 7.52 -23.44 -3.74
CA ASP A 58 7.33 -22.05 -3.33
C ASP A 58 5.96 -21.83 -2.70
N TYR A 59 4.91 -22.44 -3.25
CA TYR A 59 3.58 -22.41 -2.64
C TYR A 59 3.54 -23.20 -1.32
N TYR A 60 4.17 -24.36 -1.26
CA TYR A 60 4.28 -25.19 -0.06
C TYR A 60 5.03 -24.46 1.03
N LYS A 61 6.20 -23.89 0.71
CA LYS A 61 6.94 -23.02 1.62
C LYS A 61 6.09 -21.84 2.03
N MET A 62 5.45 -21.12 1.13
CA MET A 62 4.55 -20.01 1.47
C MET A 62 3.43 -20.42 2.43
N LYS A 63 2.84 -21.61 2.26
CA LYS A 63 1.75 -22.14 3.11
C LYS A 63 2.26 -22.68 4.46
N HIS A 64 3.41 -23.35 4.48
CA HIS A 64 3.99 -24.01 5.65
C HIS A 64 5.04 -23.17 6.40
N SER A 65 5.51 -22.07 5.83
CA SER A 65 6.33 -21.03 6.46
C SER A 65 5.49 -19.89 7.06
N GLN A 66 4.16 -19.99 7.04
CA GLN A 66 3.31 -19.07 7.79
C GLN A 66 3.50 -19.33 9.28
N GLU A 67 4.52 -18.69 9.87
CA GLU A 67 4.31 -18.11 11.18
C GLU A 67 3.01 -17.30 11.07
N SER A 68 1.95 -17.73 11.76
CA SER A 68 0.71 -16.94 11.78
C SER A 68 1.06 -15.52 12.20
N PHE A 69 0.45 -14.51 11.57
CA PHE A 69 0.67 -13.12 11.93
C PHE A 69 0.55 -12.93 13.45
N ASN A 70 1.61 -12.39 14.06
CA ASN A 70 1.72 -12.33 15.50
C ASN A 70 0.83 -11.23 16.08
N ILE A 71 -0.41 -11.61 16.37
CA ILE A 71 -1.42 -10.72 16.97
C ILE A 71 -1.09 -10.23 18.40
N ASN A 72 -0.07 -10.80 19.04
CA ASN A 72 0.29 -10.46 20.42
C ASN A 72 1.30 -9.30 20.51
N GLN A 73 1.82 -8.81 19.38
CA GLN A 73 2.62 -7.58 19.35
C GLN A 73 1.83 -6.39 19.92
N VAL A 74 2.53 -5.47 20.60
CA VAL A 74 1.89 -4.32 21.28
C VAL A 74 1.10 -3.45 20.29
N SER A 75 1.73 -3.01 19.20
CA SER A 75 1.07 -2.17 18.17
C SER A 75 -0.13 -2.85 17.53
N VAL A 76 -0.10 -4.19 17.40
CA VAL A 76 -1.21 -4.98 16.86
C VAL A 76 -2.37 -5.06 17.84
N ARG A 77 -2.11 -5.30 19.13
CA ARG A 77 -3.15 -5.29 20.17
C ARG A 77 -3.82 -3.92 20.29
N ASP A 78 -3.03 -2.85 20.20
CA ASP A 78 -3.52 -1.48 20.18
C ASP A 78 -4.43 -1.23 18.97
N ALA A 79 -4.02 -1.68 17.78
CA ALA A 79 -4.83 -1.57 16.58
C ALA A 79 -6.14 -2.34 16.73
N ILE A 80 -6.11 -3.61 17.19
CA ILE A 80 -7.34 -4.40 17.38
C ILE A 80 -8.30 -3.69 18.34
N LEU A 81 -7.82 -3.19 19.48
CA LEU A 81 -8.68 -2.48 20.44
C LEU A 81 -9.20 -1.17 19.86
N TYR A 82 -8.36 -0.40 19.17
CA TYR A 82 -8.77 0.83 18.49
C TYR A 82 -9.87 0.58 17.48
N TYR A 83 -9.68 -0.38 16.56
CA TYR A 83 -10.66 -0.69 15.52
C TYR A 83 -11.93 -1.37 16.08
N THR A 84 -11.86 -1.98 17.27
CA THR A 84 -13.04 -2.42 18.03
C THR A 84 -13.85 -1.21 18.50
N ILE A 85 -13.22 -0.24 19.17
CA ILE A 85 -13.87 1.01 19.61
C ILE A 85 -14.45 1.75 18.40
N GLN A 86 -13.73 1.78 17.29
CA GLN A 86 -14.13 2.48 16.07
C GLN A 86 -15.43 1.94 15.44
N GLN A 87 -15.80 0.67 15.68
CA GLN A 87 -17.08 0.10 15.22
C GLN A 87 -18.28 0.87 15.80
N TYR A 88 -18.15 1.38 17.03
CA TYR A 88 -19.20 2.15 17.71
C TYR A 88 -19.30 3.61 17.22
N PHE A 89 -18.47 3.99 16.24
CA PHE A 89 -18.43 5.32 15.65
C PHE A 89 -18.54 5.30 14.12
N ASP A 90 -19.20 4.28 13.55
CA ASP A 90 -19.36 4.12 12.10
C ASP A 90 -18.02 4.11 11.34
N ASN A 91 -16.98 3.52 11.94
CA ASN A 91 -15.60 3.53 11.42
C ASN A 91 -15.01 4.96 11.25
N SER A 92 -15.47 5.94 12.04
CA SER A 92 -14.98 7.32 11.99
C SER A 92 -13.74 7.52 12.88
N ASP A 93 -12.58 7.73 12.27
CA ASP A 93 -11.35 8.09 13.01
C ASP A 93 -11.52 9.35 13.85
N LYS A 94 -12.18 10.39 13.31
CA LYS A 94 -12.38 11.65 14.02
C LYS A 94 -13.15 11.46 15.34
N LYS A 95 -14.27 10.73 15.29
CA LYS A 95 -15.09 10.46 16.48
C LYS A 95 -14.34 9.55 17.46
N THR A 96 -13.67 8.52 16.94
CA THR A 96 -12.93 7.53 17.75
C THR A 96 -11.76 8.16 18.48
N LEU A 97 -10.96 8.98 17.82
CA LEU A 97 -9.85 9.72 18.44
C LEU A 97 -10.34 10.70 19.49
N ALA A 98 -11.43 11.44 19.23
CA ALA A 98 -12.02 12.36 20.20
C ALA A 98 -12.51 11.61 21.46
N PHE A 99 -13.18 10.47 21.28
CA PHE A 99 -13.58 9.61 22.39
C PHE A 99 -12.39 9.08 23.18
N ILE A 100 -11.36 8.55 22.50
CA ILE A 100 -10.14 8.04 23.14
C ILE A 100 -9.44 9.16 23.94
N GLN A 101 -9.35 10.37 23.39
CA GLN A 101 -8.78 11.51 24.08
C GLN A 101 -9.57 11.85 25.34
N GLN A 102 -10.91 11.87 25.25
CA GLN A 102 -11.79 12.10 26.39
C GLN A 102 -11.58 11.06 27.49
N ILE A 103 -11.61 9.76 27.15
CA ILE A 103 -11.47 8.72 28.18
C ILE A 103 -10.05 8.66 28.79
N LYS A 104 -9.03 9.03 28.03
CA LYS A 104 -7.66 9.20 28.56
C LYS A 104 -7.60 10.36 29.56
N GLN A 105 -8.26 11.48 29.25
CA GLN A 105 -8.22 12.67 30.08
C GLN A 105 -9.04 12.52 31.37
N PHE A 106 -10.26 11.98 31.30
CA PHE A 106 -11.18 11.97 32.43
C PHE A 106 -11.15 10.66 33.24
N TYR A 107 -10.75 9.55 32.62
CA TYR A 107 -10.78 8.22 33.24
C TYR A 107 -9.40 7.54 33.27
N HIS A 108 -8.34 8.24 32.85
CA HIS A 108 -6.98 7.69 32.78
C HIS A 108 -6.89 6.37 32.00
N PHE A 109 -7.70 6.25 30.93
CA PHE A 109 -7.75 5.03 30.12
C PHE A 109 -6.37 4.66 29.55
N ASP A 110 -5.97 3.41 29.76
CA ASP A 110 -4.73 2.85 29.21
C ASP A 110 -5.02 1.64 28.31
N PHE A 111 -4.54 1.71 27.07
CA PHE A 111 -4.64 0.60 26.11
C PHE A 111 -3.94 -0.66 26.64
N HIS A 112 -2.94 -0.51 27.51
CA HIS A 112 -2.11 -1.60 28.02
C HIS A 112 -2.54 -2.15 29.37
N ALA A 113 -3.62 -1.63 29.98
CA ALA A 113 -4.19 -2.16 31.23
C ALA A 113 -4.74 -3.60 31.10
N GLY A 114 -4.91 -4.08 29.86
CA GLY A 114 -5.33 -5.45 29.55
C GLY A 114 -6.86 -5.61 29.45
N LEU A 115 -7.30 -6.65 28.73
CA LEU A 115 -8.71 -6.82 28.35
C LEU A 115 -9.66 -7.00 29.54
N LYS A 116 -9.19 -7.60 30.65
CA LYS A 116 -9.98 -7.75 31.88
C LYS A 116 -10.39 -6.41 32.49
N ILE A 117 -9.59 -5.36 32.27
CA ILE A 117 -9.87 -4.00 32.74
C ILE A 117 -10.57 -3.20 31.63
N ASN A 118 -10.08 -3.29 30.39
CA ASN A 118 -10.55 -2.44 29.30
C ASN A 118 -11.95 -2.81 28.81
N ILE A 119 -12.33 -4.09 28.78
CA ILE A 119 -13.65 -4.50 28.26
C ILE A 119 -14.79 -4.00 29.16
N PRO A 120 -14.81 -4.26 30.48
CA PRO A 120 -15.87 -3.75 31.36
C PRO A 120 -16.01 -2.23 31.29
N PHE A 121 -14.87 -1.52 31.29
CA PHE A 121 -14.84 -0.07 31.18
C PHE A 121 -15.46 0.40 29.86
N LEU A 122 -14.97 -0.08 28.70
CA LEU A 122 -15.46 0.36 27.40
C LEU A 122 -16.92 -0.01 27.15
N ALA A 123 -17.35 -1.20 27.57
CA ALA A 123 -18.76 -1.61 27.48
C ALA A 123 -19.68 -0.63 28.24
N SER A 124 -19.25 -0.18 29.43
CA SER A 124 -20.00 0.83 30.20
C SER A 124 -20.09 2.18 29.49
N GLN A 125 -19.02 2.61 28.80
CA GLN A 125 -18.99 3.87 28.05
C GLN A 125 -19.93 3.87 26.84
N PHE A 126 -20.18 2.69 26.25
CA PHE A 126 -21.07 2.52 25.11
C PHE A 126 -22.50 2.09 25.49
N HIS A 127 -22.79 1.93 26.79
CA HIS A 127 -24.09 1.45 27.29
C HIS A 127 -24.51 0.09 26.71
N ILE A 128 -23.55 -0.84 26.60
CA ILE A 128 -23.74 -2.22 26.11
C ILE A 128 -23.21 -3.23 27.13
N THR A 129 -23.47 -4.51 26.89
CA THR A 129 -22.94 -5.58 27.75
C THR A 129 -21.46 -5.87 27.47
N GLU A 130 -20.74 -6.39 28.47
CA GLU A 130 -19.35 -6.85 28.29
C GLU A 130 -19.23 -7.93 27.20
N GLN A 131 -20.24 -8.81 27.12
CA GLN A 131 -20.28 -9.89 26.13
C GLN A 131 -20.40 -9.33 24.71
N GLU A 132 -21.24 -8.31 24.49
CA GLU A 132 -21.37 -7.65 23.19
C GLU A 132 -20.05 -6.99 22.77
N PHE A 133 -19.41 -6.23 23.66
CA PHE A 133 -18.12 -5.61 23.35
C PHE A 133 -17.03 -6.66 23.08
N TYR A 134 -16.98 -7.73 23.87
CA TYR A 134 -16.01 -8.81 23.67
C TYR A 134 -16.24 -9.55 22.35
N ASN A 135 -17.50 -9.76 21.94
CA ASN A 135 -17.81 -10.35 20.64
C ASN A 135 -17.32 -9.46 19.49
N SER A 136 -17.52 -8.15 19.56
CA SER A 136 -16.95 -7.20 18.59
C SER A 136 -15.42 -7.27 18.57
N TYR A 137 -14.78 -7.32 19.74
CA TYR A 137 -13.32 -7.49 19.84
C TYR A 137 -12.84 -8.77 19.16
N LEU A 138 -13.52 -9.90 19.38
CA LEU A 138 -13.17 -11.19 18.75
C LEU A 138 -13.33 -11.14 17.23
N GLN A 139 -14.34 -10.45 16.71
CA GLN A 139 -14.53 -10.26 15.27
C GLN A 139 -13.37 -9.47 14.65
N ILE A 140 -12.99 -8.33 15.26
CA ILE A 140 -11.85 -7.53 14.79
C ILE A 140 -10.55 -8.33 14.90
N LYS A 141 -10.31 -8.99 16.03
CA LYS A 141 -9.14 -9.86 16.24
C LYS A 141 -9.03 -10.93 15.15
N LYS A 142 -10.15 -11.58 14.79
CA LYS A 142 -10.19 -12.58 13.72
C LYS A 142 -9.76 -12.01 12.37
N ALA A 143 -10.20 -10.81 12.01
CA ALA A 143 -9.75 -10.16 10.77
C ALA A 143 -8.23 -9.92 10.76
N PHE A 144 -7.65 -9.51 11.90
CA PHE A 144 -6.20 -9.31 12.02
C PHE A 144 -5.39 -10.60 11.89
N THR A 145 -5.93 -11.75 12.29
CA THR A 145 -5.25 -13.04 12.08
C THR A 145 -5.09 -13.43 10.61
N GLN A 146 -5.79 -12.76 9.69
CA GLN A 146 -5.70 -12.99 8.24
C GLN A 146 -4.60 -12.16 7.58
N LEU A 147 -3.91 -11.28 8.31
CA LEU A 147 -2.80 -10.52 7.77
C LEU A 147 -1.61 -11.45 7.43
N PRO A 148 -0.82 -11.11 6.40
CA PRO A 148 0.43 -11.80 6.12
C PRO A 148 1.39 -11.81 7.33
N ALA A 149 2.16 -12.89 7.47
CA ALA A 149 3.11 -13.09 8.56
C ALA A 149 4.12 -11.94 8.71
N ASN A 150 4.56 -11.40 7.57
CA ASN A 150 5.54 -10.33 7.44
C ASN A 150 4.93 -8.92 7.52
N THR A 151 3.64 -8.79 7.86
CA THR A 151 3.03 -7.48 8.07
C THR A 151 3.58 -6.80 9.31
N HIS A 152 3.89 -5.52 9.17
CA HIS A 152 4.20 -4.64 10.28
C HIS A 152 3.09 -3.62 10.45
N ILE A 153 2.66 -3.42 11.69
CA ILE A 153 1.73 -2.36 12.06
C ILE A 153 2.51 -1.31 12.85
N ILE A 154 2.52 -0.08 12.34
CA ILE A 154 3.25 1.05 12.88
C ILE A 154 2.23 2.09 13.34
N LYS A 155 2.29 2.49 14.60
CA LYS A 155 1.36 3.47 15.18
C LYS A 155 1.97 4.87 15.21
N LYS A 156 1.17 5.90 14.91
CA LYS A 156 1.59 7.30 15.00
C LYS A 156 2.03 7.62 16.43
N GLY A 157 3.22 8.20 16.55
CA GLY A 157 3.87 8.50 17.84
C GLY A 157 4.87 7.45 18.30
N GLU A 158 5.02 6.33 17.58
CA GLU A 158 6.14 5.41 17.77
C GLU A 158 7.34 5.84 16.90
N ASP A 159 8.56 5.50 17.32
CA ASP A 159 9.81 5.82 16.63
C ASP A 159 9.84 5.37 15.16
N LYS A 160 9.09 4.30 14.84
CA LYS A 160 9.01 3.74 13.49
C LYS A 160 8.04 4.48 12.57
N TYR A 161 7.26 5.42 13.07
CA TYR A 161 6.33 6.16 12.24
C TYR A 161 7.06 7.31 11.54
N PRO A 162 6.95 7.46 10.21
CA PRO A 162 7.69 8.50 9.50
C PRO A 162 7.25 9.90 9.95
N GLN A 163 8.17 10.65 10.55
CA GLN A 163 7.89 11.97 11.13
C GLN A 163 7.28 12.93 10.09
N GLN A 164 7.80 12.90 8.86
CA GLN A 164 7.30 13.70 7.75
C GLN A 164 5.79 13.51 7.49
N LEU A 165 5.29 12.28 7.63
CA LEU A 165 3.87 11.99 7.53
C LEU A 165 3.15 12.40 8.82
N ALA A 166 3.75 12.15 9.99
CA ALA A 166 3.15 12.46 11.30
C ALA A 166 2.79 13.94 11.46
N ASP A 167 3.59 14.83 10.86
CA ASP A 167 3.40 16.29 10.87
C ASP A 167 2.22 16.74 10.00
N THR A 168 1.69 15.87 9.13
CA THR A 168 0.53 16.19 8.31
C THR A 168 -0.78 16.06 9.08
N LYS A 169 -1.76 16.88 8.71
CA LYS A 169 -3.10 16.86 9.32
C LYS A 169 -3.84 15.54 9.05
N GLU A 170 -3.64 14.95 7.88
CA GLU A 170 -4.29 13.72 7.44
C GLU A 170 -3.54 12.43 7.81
N ALA A 171 -2.46 12.53 8.61
CA ALA A 171 -1.67 11.38 9.03
C ALA A 171 -2.55 10.29 9.67
N PRO A 172 -2.58 9.07 9.11
CA PRO A 172 -3.35 7.96 9.70
C PRO A 172 -2.75 7.51 11.03
N LEU A 173 -3.59 7.08 11.98
CA LEU A 173 -3.10 6.59 13.28
C LEU A 173 -2.25 5.33 13.14
N PHE A 174 -2.60 4.43 12.21
CA PHE A 174 -1.87 3.20 11.95
C PHE A 174 -1.48 3.09 10.48
N LEU A 175 -0.27 2.61 10.23
CA LEU A 175 0.19 2.14 8.93
C LEU A 175 0.35 0.63 8.99
N PHE A 176 -0.20 -0.05 8.00
CA PHE A 176 -0.01 -1.47 7.72
C PHE A 176 0.97 -1.56 6.57
N VAL A 177 2.11 -2.22 6.77
CA VAL A 177 3.18 -2.24 5.78
C VAL A 177 3.72 -3.65 5.55
N ASN A 178 4.04 -3.96 4.29
CA ASN A 178 4.71 -5.20 3.84
C ASN A 178 5.91 -4.83 2.96
N GLY A 179 7.07 -5.42 3.24
CA GLY A 179 8.32 -5.21 2.49
C GLY A 179 9.37 -4.41 3.28
N GLN A 180 10.15 -3.59 2.58
CA GLN A 180 11.30 -2.87 3.12
C GLN A 180 10.89 -1.61 3.92
N VAL A 181 10.60 -1.78 5.22
CA VAL A 181 10.11 -0.71 6.11
C VAL A 181 11.05 0.50 6.18
N ASN A 182 12.35 0.31 5.98
CA ASN A 182 13.35 1.38 5.95
C ASN A 182 13.11 2.42 4.83
N LEU A 183 12.35 2.09 3.79
CA LEU A 183 12.01 3.04 2.73
C LEU A 183 11.14 4.20 3.23
N LEU A 184 10.40 4.04 4.34
CA LEU A 184 9.58 5.10 4.94
C LEU A 184 10.41 6.32 5.41
N TYR A 185 11.71 6.15 5.62
CA TYR A 185 12.60 7.21 6.11
C TYR A 185 13.51 7.78 5.01
N GLN A 186 13.41 7.27 3.78
CA GLN A 186 14.18 7.77 2.66
C GLN A 186 13.43 8.90 1.96
N LYS A 187 14.19 9.80 1.31
CA LYS A 187 13.58 10.86 0.49
C LYS A 187 12.82 10.22 -0.65
N SER A 188 11.52 10.55 -0.75
CA SER A 188 10.68 10.03 -1.81
C SER A 188 10.00 11.12 -2.63
N ILE A 189 9.84 10.84 -3.92
CA ILE A 189 9.04 11.64 -4.86
C ILE A 189 7.82 10.81 -5.27
N CYS A 190 6.65 11.40 -5.11
CA CYS A 190 5.40 10.82 -5.56
C CYS A 190 5.22 11.15 -7.06
N VAL A 191 5.01 10.14 -7.91
CA VAL A 191 4.71 10.36 -9.33
C VAL A 191 3.34 9.78 -9.63
N VAL A 192 2.43 10.63 -10.09
CA VAL A 192 1.03 10.25 -10.36
C VAL A 192 0.56 10.79 -11.69
N GLY A 193 -0.51 10.19 -12.22
CA GLY A 193 -1.13 10.70 -13.44
C GLY A 193 -2.41 9.98 -13.82
N SER A 194 -2.74 10.04 -15.11
CA SER A 194 -3.97 9.48 -15.65
C SER A 194 -3.99 7.96 -15.58
N ARG A 195 -5.17 7.41 -15.31
CA ARG A 195 -5.44 5.96 -15.42
C ARG A 195 -5.50 5.47 -16.86
N LYS A 196 -5.66 6.39 -17.81
CA LYS A 196 -5.67 6.16 -19.26
C LYS A 196 -4.61 7.07 -19.87
N ALA A 197 -3.35 6.76 -19.55
CA ALA A 197 -2.24 7.62 -19.91
C ALA A 197 -1.98 7.63 -21.42
N SER A 198 -1.65 8.79 -21.99
CA SER A 198 -1.20 8.87 -23.37
C SER A 198 0.16 8.17 -23.56
N PRO A 199 0.47 7.64 -24.77
CA PRO A 199 1.80 7.07 -25.04
C PRO A 199 2.95 8.03 -24.75
N TYR A 200 2.73 9.33 -25.02
CA TYR A 200 3.71 10.37 -24.73
C TYR A 200 3.93 10.54 -23.22
N ALA A 201 2.87 10.66 -22.42
CA ALA A 201 2.98 10.75 -20.97
C ALA A 201 3.64 9.51 -20.34
N ILE A 202 3.38 8.31 -20.89
CA ILE A 202 4.05 7.07 -20.47
C ILE A 202 5.56 7.17 -20.69
N GLU A 203 6.00 7.62 -21.86
CA GLU A 203 7.42 7.74 -22.19
C GLU A 203 8.12 8.79 -21.31
N GLN A 204 7.51 9.97 -21.15
CA GLN A 204 8.02 11.02 -20.26
C GLN A 204 8.11 10.54 -18.81
N THR A 205 7.12 9.76 -18.35
CA THR A 205 7.13 9.16 -17.01
C THR A 205 8.29 8.21 -16.84
N LYS A 206 8.57 7.35 -17.84
CA LYS A 206 9.70 6.42 -17.77
C LYS A 206 11.03 7.15 -17.65
N GLN A 207 11.22 8.20 -18.46
CA GLN A 207 12.44 9.00 -18.45
C GLN A 207 12.66 9.69 -17.11
N LEU A 208 11.63 10.36 -16.58
CA LEU A 208 11.68 11.01 -15.28
C LEU A 208 11.95 10.01 -14.14
N VAL A 209 11.22 8.90 -14.11
CA VAL A 209 11.36 7.88 -13.07
C VAL A 209 12.74 7.25 -13.10
N LYS A 210 13.30 7.00 -14.30
CA LYS A 210 14.68 6.53 -14.42
C LYS A 210 15.66 7.53 -13.80
N ALA A 211 15.54 8.82 -14.12
CA ALA A 211 16.43 9.85 -13.58
C ALA A 211 16.33 9.94 -12.04
N LEU A 212 15.12 9.87 -11.49
CA LEU A 212 14.90 9.81 -10.03
C LEU A 212 15.57 8.59 -9.38
N VAL A 213 15.49 7.42 -10.03
CA VAL A 213 16.16 6.20 -9.56
C VAL A 213 17.68 6.34 -9.61
N ASP A 214 18.22 6.89 -10.70
CA ASP A 214 19.67 7.11 -10.87
C ASP A 214 20.23 8.05 -9.77
N ASP A 215 19.44 9.04 -9.31
CA ASP A 215 19.80 9.95 -8.21
C ASP A 215 19.45 9.40 -6.81
N GLY A 216 19.03 8.14 -6.72
CA GLY A 216 18.80 7.44 -5.45
C GLY A 216 17.51 7.82 -4.71
N PHE A 217 16.53 8.44 -5.38
CA PHE A 217 15.22 8.68 -4.78
C PHE A 217 14.40 7.39 -4.69
N VAL A 218 13.64 7.28 -3.61
CA VAL A 218 12.50 6.36 -3.58
C VAL A 218 11.38 6.98 -4.42
N VAL A 219 10.81 6.23 -5.35
CA VAL A 219 9.68 6.74 -6.14
C VAL A 219 8.40 6.06 -5.66
N ASN A 220 7.43 6.85 -5.22
CA ASN A 220 6.16 6.33 -4.74
C ASN A 220 5.00 6.65 -5.68
N ALA A 221 4.01 5.75 -5.67
CA ALA A 221 2.77 5.89 -6.42
C ALA A 221 1.66 5.06 -5.76
N GLY A 222 0.47 5.14 -6.32
CA GLY A 222 -0.73 4.56 -5.74
C GLY A 222 -1.09 3.14 -6.16
N LEU A 223 -0.29 2.54 -7.05
CA LEU A 223 -0.61 1.27 -7.71
C LEU A 223 -1.91 1.28 -8.54
N ALA A 224 -2.40 2.45 -8.96
CA ALA A 224 -3.52 2.53 -9.89
C ALA A 224 -3.12 2.07 -11.31
N LYS A 225 -4.08 1.93 -12.22
CA LYS A 225 -3.80 1.76 -13.66
C LYS A 225 -3.07 3.00 -14.22
N GLY A 226 -2.44 2.85 -15.38
CA GLY A 226 -1.86 3.96 -16.13
C GLY A 226 -0.52 4.40 -15.54
N ILE A 227 -0.37 5.69 -15.26
CA ILE A 227 0.91 6.26 -14.80
C ILE A 227 1.45 5.55 -13.55
N ASP A 228 0.63 5.30 -12.53
CA ASP A 228 1.08 4.61 -11.31
C ASP A 228 1.70 3.22 -11.61
N THR A 229 1.09 2.42 -12.50
CA THR A 229 1.66 1.14 -12.95
C THR A 229 3.01 1.35 -13.64
N VAL A 230 3.11 2.33 -14.54
CA VAL A 230 4.35 2.65 -15.28
C VAL A 230 5.45 3.06 -14.32
N VAL A 231 5.14 3.86 -13.30
CA VAL A 231 6.09 4.28 -12.27
C VAL A 231 6.72 3.08 -11.60
N HIS A 232 5.92 2.21 -10.97
CA HIS A 232 6.43 1.05 -10.25
C HIS A 232 7.22 0.10 -11.15
N GLN A 233 6.71 -0.20 -12.35
CA GLN A 233 7.41 -1.06 -13.31
C GLN A 233 8.77 -0.47 -13.72
N THR A 234 8.82 0.82 -13.98
CA THR A 234 10.07 1.49 -14.37
C THR A 234 11.09 1.47 -13.24
N VAL A 235 10.65 1.71 -11.99
CA VAL A 235 11.54 1.64 -10.83
C VAL A 235 12.16 0.25 -10.69
N LEU A 236 11.32 -0.80 -10.72
CA LEU A 236 11.76 -2.18 -10.58
C LEU A 236 12.71 -2.60 -11.73
N GLN A 237 12.39 -2.22 -12.97
CA GLN A 237 13.25 -2.49 -14.14
C GLN A 237 14.63 -1.84 -14.02
N ASN A 238 14.71 -0.67 -13.39
CA ASN A 238 15.96 0.05 -13.15
C ASN A 238 16.59 -0.27 -11.79
N LYS A 239 16.11 -1.31 -11.07
CA LYS A 239 16.60 -1.76 -9.75
C LYS A 239 16.58 -0.65 -8.69
N GLY A 240 15.64 0.28 -8.80
CA GLY A 240 15.41 1.33 -7.81
C GLY A 240 14.51 0.89 -6.67
N GLN A 241 14.16 1.83 -5.79
CA GLN A 241 13.30 1.59 -4.63
C GLN A 241 11.92 2.24 -4.82
N THR A 242 10.85 1.49 -4.55
CA THR A 242 9.48 2.00 -4.71
C THR A 242 8.58 1.74 -3.51
N ILE A 243 7.68 2.69 -3.24
CA ILE A 243 6.60 2.55 -2.25
C ILE A 243 5.26 2.60 -2.97
N ALA A 244 4.47 1.53 -2.88
CA ALA A 244 3.07 1.53 -3.30
C ALA A 244 2.17 1.86 -2.11
N VAL A 245 1.47 2.98 -2.15
CA VAL A 245 0.47 3.32 -1.13
C VAL A 245 -0.91 2.95 -1.65
N ILE A 246 -1.58 1.97 -1.04
CA ILE A 246 -2.81 1.38 -1.58
C ILE A 246 -4.07 1.89 -0.86
N GLY A 247 -5.18 1.92 -1.61
CA GLY A 247 -6.50 2.30 -1.10
C GLY A 247 -7.27 1.15 -0.45
N THR A 248 -6.62 0.00 -0.30
CA THR A 248 -7.18 -1.28 0.14
C THR A 248 -6.44 -1.80 1.36
N SER A 249 -6.97 -2.81 2.04
CA SER A 249 -6.17 -3.56 3.02
C SER A 249 -5.03 -4.30 2.30
N LEU A 250 -3.97 -4.69 3.02
CA LEU A 250 -2.80 -5.37 2.41
C LEU A 250 -3.14 -6.70 1.71
N HIS A 251 -4.29 -7.32 2.00
CA HIS A 251 -4.71 -8.58 1.42
C HIS A 251 -5.70 -8.42 0.24
N GLU A 252 -6.00 -7.19 -0.15
CA GLU A 252 -6.94 -6.86 -1.22
C GLU A 252 -6.24 -6.13 -2.37
N TYR A 253 -6.45 -6.61 -3.59
CA TYR A 253 -5.76 -6.12 -4.79
C TYR A 253 -6.70 -5.27 -5.64
N TYR A 254 -6.36 -3.99 -5.81
CA TYR A 254 -7.10 -3.09 -6.68
C TYR A 254 -6.19 -2.10 -7.42
N PRO A 255 -6.20 -2.09 -8.77
CA PRO A 255 -6.98 -2.95 -9.66
C PRO A 255 -6.47 -4.40 -9.67
N LYS A 256 -7.34 -5.38 -9.97
CA LYS A 256 -6.97 -6.81 -9.98
C LYS A 256 -5.77 -7.13 -10.89
N GLU A 257 -5.66 -6.45 -12.04
CA GLU A 257 -4.54 -6.64 -12.97
C GLU A 257 -3.16 -6.25 -12.41
N ASN A 258 -3.11 -5.41 -11.38
CA ASN A 258 -1.87 -5.03 -10.71
C ASN A 258 -1.54 -5.96 -9.52
N GLN A 259 -2.27 -7.06 -9.32
CA GLN A 259 -2.01 -8.02 -8.22
C GLN A 259 -0.56 -8.54 -8.26
N THR A 260 -0.09 -9.01 -9.42
CA THR A 260 1.30 -9.49 -9.57
C THR A 260 2.31 -8.39 -9.26
N LEU A 261 2.04 -7.16 -9.71
CA LEU A 261 2.91 -6.01 -9.44
C LEU A 261 2.94 -5.68 -7.94
N GLN A 262 1.81 -5.77 -7.24
CA GLN A 262 1.77 -5.60 -5.78
C GLN A 262 2.70 -6.61 -5.10
N PHE A 263 2.58 -7.90 -5.44
CA PHE A 263 3.44 -8.95 -4.87
C PHE A 263 4.92 -8.73 -5.16
N THR A 264 5.28 -8.25 -6.35
CA THR A 264 6.66 -7.89 -6.66
C THR A 264 7.14 -6.76 -5.77
N ILE A 265 6.32 -5.71 -5.57
CA ILE A 265 6.67 -4.58 -4.69
C ILE A 265 6.77 -5.02 -3.23
N GLU A 266 5.95 -5.95 -2.75
CA GLU A 266 6.08 -6.49 -1.38
C GLU A 266 7.42 -7.19 -1.14
N LYS A 267 8.05 -7.74 -2.19
CA LYS A 267 9.35 -8.42 -2.12
C LYS A 267 10.53 -7.46 -2.32
N GLU A 268 10.40 -6.53 -3.25
CA GLU A 268 11.52 -5.69 -3.75
C GLU A 268 11.43 -4.21 -3.34
N GLY A 269 10.31 -3.79 -2.78
CA GLY A 269 10.05 -2.43 -2.32
C GLY A 269 9.20 -2.43 -1.05
N LEU A 270 8.21 -1.54 -0.99
CA LEU A 270 7.30 -1.46 0.16
C LEU A 270 5.86 -1.20 -0.28
N VAL A 271 4.91 -1.94 0.29
CA VAL A 271 3.48 -1.65 0.19
C VAL A 271 3.00 -1.08 1.51
N VAL A 272 2.28 0.05 1.45
CA VAL A 272 1.75 0.78 2.60
C VAL A 272 0.24 0.93 2.46
N SER A 273 -0.48 0.60 3.52
CA SER A 273 -1.91 0.85 3.66
C SER A 273 -2.23 1.54 4.98
N GLN A 274 -3.29 2.33 4.98
CA GLN A 274 -3.89 2.90 6.20
C GLN A 274 -5.20 2.20 6.59
N TYR A 275 -5.59 1.15 5.85
CA TYR A 275 -6.88 0.49 6.01
C TYR A 275 -6.70 -0.88 6.69
N PRO A 276 -7.39 -1.12 7.82
CA PRO A 276 -7.28 -2.37 8.55
C PRO A 276 -7.95 -3.52 7.79
N PRO A 277 -7.62 -4.78 8.11
CA PRO A 277 -8.23 -5.94 7.47
C PRO A 277 -9.71 -6.14 7.81
N CYS A 278 -10.23 -5.43 8.82
CA CYS A 278 -11.63 -5.52 9.26
C CYS A 278 -12.58 -4.54 8.55
N GLN A 279 -12.09 -3.70 7.62
CA GLN A 279 -12.90 -2.73 6.91
C GLN A 279 -12.99 -3.03 5.41
N HIS A 280 -14.17 -2.80 4.83
CA HIS A 280 -14.36 -2.93 3.39
C HIS A 280 -13.70 -1.78 2.61
N VAL A 281 -13.22 -2.10 1.41
CA VAL A 281 -12.71 -1.10 0.46
C VAL A 281 -13.84 -0.20 -0.03
N ASN A 282 -13.60 1.10 0.05
CA ASN A 282 -14.57 2.11 -0.38
C ASN A 282 -13.96 3.08 -1.39
N ARG A 283 -14.82 3.69 -2.24
CA ARG A 283 -14.39 4.69 -3.23
C ARG A 283 -13.67 5.90 -2.63
N TRP A 284 -14.00 6.28 -1.40
CA TRP A 284 -13.37 7.40 -0.68
C TRP A 284 -12.00 7.05 -0.12
N ASN A 285 -11.61 5.78 -0.12
CA ASN A 285 -10.28 5.36 0.32
C ASN A 285 -9.19 5.89 -0.62
N PHE A 286 -9.44 5.90 -1.94
CA PHE A 286 -8.44 6.32 -2.92
C PHE A 286 -8.09 7.82 -2.79
N PRO A 287 -9.05 8.76 -2.69
CA PRO A 287 -8.72 10.14 -2.38
C PRO A 287 -8.08 10.35 -1.00
N LYS A 288 -8.43 9.57 0.03
CA LYS A 288 -7.80 9.70 1.35
C LYS A 288 -6.35 9.21 1.35
N ARG A 289 -6.08 8.11 0.65
CA ARG A 289 -4.73 7.54 0.49
C ARG A 289 -3.75 8.51 -0.16
N ASN A 290 -4.24 9.38 -1.06
CA ASN A 290 -3.41 10.41 -1.69
C ASN A 290 -2.74 11.36 -0.65
N ALA A 291 -3.42 11.62 0.47
CA ALA A 291 -2.85 12.40 1.57
C ALA A 291 -1.63 11.70 2.21
N THR A 292 -1.69 10.37 2.33
CA THR A 292 -0.60 9.54 2.84
C THR A 292 0.56 9.49 1.85
N MET A 293 0.29 9.37 0.55
CA MET A 293 1.34 9.43 -0.48
C MET A 293 2.11 10.74 -0.46
N SER A 294 1.37 11.86 -0.47
CA SER A 294 1.98 13.19 -0.40
C SER A 294 2.71 13.39 0.93
N GLY A 295 2.17 12.90 2.04
CA GLY A 295 2.82 13.02 3.34
C GLY A 295 4.11 12.22 3.47
N LEU A 296 4.27 11.12 2.72
CA LEU A 296 5.51 10.34 2.64
C LEU A 296 6.53 10.92 1.65
N SER A 297 6.14 11.90 0.83
CA SER A 297 6.98 12.49 -0.20
C SER A 297 7.41 13.91 0.10
N ILE A 298 8.64 14.25 -0.30
CA ILE A 298 9.06 15.65 -0.29
C ILE A 298 8.34 16.45 -1.39
N GLY A 299 7.93 15.79 -2.48
CA GLY A 299 7.22 16.41 -3.59
C GLY A 299 6.40 15.42 -4.42
N THR A 300 5.44 15.94 -5.18
CA THR A 300 4.59 15.20 -6.11
C THR A 300 4.76 15.72 -7.53
N VAL A 301 4.93 14.83 -8.51
CA VAL A 301 4.90 15.14 -9.93
C VAL A 301 3.58 14.69 -10.54
N ILE A 302 2.91 15.58 -11.27
CA ILE A 302 1.67 15.28 -11.99
C ILE A 302 1.98 15.10 -13.47
N MET A 303 2.16 13.85 -13.91
CA MET A 303 2.55 13.55 -15.30
C MET A 303 1.42 13.74 -16.30
N GLU A 304 0.18 13.46 -15.91
CA GLU A 304 -0.97 13.69 -16.79
C GLU A 304 -2.26 13.70 -15.98
N ALA A 305 -3.16 14.64 -16.26
CA ALA A 305 -4.47 14.69 -15.62
C ALA A 305 -5.47 15.43 -16.51
N SER A 306 -6.71 14.93 -16.56
CA SER A 306 -7.83 15.69 -17.09
C SER A 306 -8.34 16.71 -16.05
N GLU A 307 -9.13 17.70 -16.50
CA GLU A 307 -9.73 18.76 -15.66
C GLU A 307 -10.43 18.24 -14.40
N ASN A 308 -11.09 17.08 -14.49
CA ASN A 308 -11.85 16.48 -13.40
C ASN A 308 -11.14 15.27 -12.78
N SER A 309 -9.83 15.13 -12.98
CA SER A 309 -9.08 13.97 -12.53
C SER A 309 -8.96 13.91 -11.00
N GLY A 310 -9.14 12.72 -10.44
CA GLY A 310 -8.83 12.45 -9.04
C GLY A 310 -7.35 12.65 -8.69
N THR A 311 -6.47 12.66 -9.69
CA THR A 311 -5.04 12.98 -9.56
C THR A 311 -4.83 14.40 -9.03
N LEU A 312 -5.68 15.37 -9.38
CA LEU A 312 -5.54 16.76 -8.90
C LEU A 312 -5.72 16.89 -7.39
N LYS A 313 -6.47 15.95 -6.76
CA LYS A 313 -6.55 15.88 -5.29
C LYS A 313 -5.19 15.58 -4.65
N GLN A 314 -4.31 14.83 -5.33
CA GLN A 314 -2.94 14.60 -4.85
C GLN A 314 -2.19 15.93 -4.73
N ALA A 315 -2.26 16.78 -5.77
CA ALA A 315 -1.65 18.10 -5.76
C ALA A 315 -2.23 18.99 -4.65
N ASP A 316 -3.55 18.94 -4.41
CA ASP A 316 -4.17 19.68 -3.31
C ASP A 316 -3.73 19.20 -1.91
N TYR A 317 -3.42 17.89 -1.72
CA TYR A 317 -2.83 17.42 -0.46
C TYR A 317 -1.38 17.86 -0.34
N ALA A 318 -0.57 17.69 -1.39
CA ALA A 318 0.84 18.07 -1.40
C ALA A 318 1.03 19.55 -1.03
N LEU A 319 0.31 20.47 -1.71
CA LEU A 319 0.39 21.91 -1.41
C LEU A 319 -0.03 22.23 0.03
N ARG A 320 -1.12 21.64 0.53
CA ARG A 320 -1.59 21.86 1.91
C ARG A 320 -0.63 21.34 2.97
N GLN A 321 0.18 20.35 2.62
CA GLN A 321 1.20 19.75 3.48
C GLN A 321 2.57 20.44 3.33
N GLY A 322 2.65 21.53 2.54
CA GLY A 322 3.92 22.22 2.27
C GLY A 322 4.91 21.37 1.47
N ARG A 323 4.41 20.46 0.62
CA ARG A 323 5.23 19.63 -0.28
C ARG A 323 5.26 20.24 -1.66
N TYR A 324 6.36 20.01 -2.39
CA TYR A 324 6.44 20.48 -3.77
C TYR A 324 5.37 19.82 -4.64
N VAL A 325 4.85 20.59 -5.59
CA VAL A 325 4.10 20.05 -6.72
C VAL A 325 4.82 20.45 -7.98
N PHE A 326 5.13 19.47 -8.82
CA PHE A 326 5.83 19.65 -10.09
C PHE A 326 4.90 19.29 -11.25
N ILE A 327 4.91 20.13 -12.26
CA ILE A 327 4.13 19.98 -13.49
C ILE A 327 5.10 20.03 -14.67
N PRO A 328 5.16 19.01 -15.53
CA PRO A 328 5.98 19.05 -16.74
C PRO A 328 5.54 20.19 -17.67
N GLN A 329 6.48 20.84 -18.36
CA GLN A 329 6.21 21.94 -19.30
C GLN A 329 5.16 21.55 -20.36
N TYR A 330 5.22 20.34 -20.92
CA TYR A 330 4.26 19.88 -21.93
C TYR A 330 2.80 19.85 -21.46
N ILE A 331 2.56 19.75 -20.14
CA ILE A 331 1.21 19.82 -19.57
C ILE A 331 0.71 21.26 -19.52
N VAL A 332 1.62 22.21 -19.29
CA VAL A 332 1.31 23.65 -19.32
C VAL A 332 1.05 24.13 -20.74
N ASP A 333 1.77 23.56 -21.71
CA ASP A 333 1.64 23.90 -23.13
C ASP A 333 0.35 23.34 -23.78
N ASP A 334 -0.31 22.37 -23.13
CA ASP A 334 -1.58 21.82 -23.59
C ASP A 334 -2.71 22.83 -23.34
N SER A 335 -3.03 23.61 -24.38
CA SER A 335 -4.12 24.60 -24.38
C SER A 335 -5.51 24.04 -24.05
N SER A 336 -5.71 22.71 -24.11
CA SER A 336 -6.97 22.08 -23.72
C SER A 336 -7.13 21.98 -22.19
N LEU A 337 -6.05 22.19 -21.44
CA LEU A 337 -6.02 22.14 -19.99
C LEU A 337 -6.00 23.55 -19.38
N GLN A 338 -6.73 23.73 -18.30
CA GLN A 338 -6.85 24.96 -17.52
C GLN A 338 -6.34 24.75 -16.08
N TRP A 339 -6.38 23.51 -15.59
CA TRP A 339 -5.88 23.19 -14.27
C TRP A 339 -4.39 23.54 -14.04
N PRO A 340 -3.45 23.41 -15.00
CA PRO A 340 -2.03 23.63 -14.71
C PRO A 340 -1.77 25.03 -14.14
N GLN A 341 -2.31 26.06 -14.80
CA GLN A 341 -2.19 27.46 -14.35
C GLN A 341 -2.74 27.66 -12.94
N LYS A 342 -3.90 27.06 -12.63
CA LYS A 342 -4.51 27.13 -11.29
C LYS A 342 -3.60 26.56 -10.20
N TYR A 343 -2.79 25.53 -10.49
CA TYR A 343 -1.86 24.98 -9.50
C TYR A 343 -0.55 25.76 -9.46
N ILE A 344 -0.10 26.32 -10.59
CA ILE A 344 1.04 27.27 -10.62
C ILE A 344 0.74 28.48 -9.73
N ASP A 345 -0.46 29.06 -9.84
CA ASP A 345 -0.89 30.19 -9.01
C ASP A 345 -0.96 29.84 -7.50
N LYS A 346 -1.09 28.55 -7.18
CA LYS A 346 -1.05 28.04 -5.80
C LYS A 346 0.37 27.66 -5.32
N GLY A 347 1.39 27.83 -6.15
CA GLY A 347 2.79 27.52 -5.82
C GLY A 347 3.32 26.19 -6.36
N ALA A 348 2.67 25.59 -7.37
CA ALA A 348 3.29 24.49 -8.12
C ALA A 348 4.41 25.02 -9.04
N TYR A 349 5.44 24.20 -9.22
CA TYR A 349 6.59 24.49 -10.06
C TYR A 349 6.46 23.81 -11.42
N VAL A 350 6.88 24.51 -12.46
CA VAL A 350 6.99 23.95 -13.81
C VAL A 350 8.44 23.52 -14.05
N PHE A 351 8.63 22.39 -14.71
CA PHE A 351 9.95 21.94 -15.13
C PHE A 351 9.92 21.40 -16.56
N GLU A 352 10.98 21.69 -17.33
CA GLU A 352 11.17 21.13 -18.66
C GLU A 352 12.11 19.92 -18.59
N THR A 353 13.18 20.03 -17.79
CA THR A 353 14.16 18.97 -17.59
C THR A 353 14.20 18.49 -16.14
N TYR A 354 14.73 17.28 -15.93
CA TYR A 354 14.99 16.75 -14.59
C TYR A 354 15.91 17.67 -13.77
N ASP A 355 16.91 18.27 -14.41
CA ASP A 355 17.84 19.20 -13.76
C ASP A 355 17.14 20.45 -13.23
N ASP A 356 16.10 20.95 -13.92
CA ASP A 356 15.31 22.09 -13.46
C ASP A 356 14.55 21.74 -12.18
N MET A 357 13.91 20.57 -12.16
CA MET A 357 13.25 20.04 -10.96
C MET A 357 14.23 19.91 -9.79
N MET A 358 15.45 19.41 -10.04
CA MET A 358 16.46 19.23 -9.00
C MET A 358 17.02 20.55 -8.46
N LYS A 359 17.22 21.55 -9.32
CA LYS A 359 17.61 22.90 -8.88
C LYS A 359 16.60 23.49 -7.90
N ILE A 360 15.29 23.33 -8.18
CA ILE A 360 14.22 23.80 -7.29
C ILE A 360 14.31 23.12 -5.91
N ILE A 361 14.48 21.79 -5.89
CA ILE A 361 14.61 21.00 -4.64
C ILE A 361 15.87 21.39 -3.85
N GLN A 362 16.95 21.78 -4.53
CA GLN A 362 18.21 22.17 -3.89
C GLN A 362 18.19 23.62 -3.37
N HIS A 363 17.55 24.55 -4.07
CA HIS A 363 17.57 25.98 -3.72
C HIS A 363 16.85 26.27 -2.39
N GLN A 364 15.67 25.70 -2.17
CA GLN A 364 14.92 25.91 -0.93
C GLN A 364 15.60 25.31 0.31
N LYS A 365 16.45 24.28 0.14
CA LYS A 365 17.25 23.78 1.27
C LYS A 365 18.26 24.80 1.77
N GLN A 366 18.66 25.78 0.95
CA GLN A 366 19.61 26.82 1.36
C GLN A 366 18.92 27.99 2.08
N GLU A 367 17.61 28.16 1.91
CA GLU A 367 16.83 29.21 2.56
C GLU A 367 16.28 28.79 3.95
N GLU A 368 16.29 27.49 4.27
CA GLU A 368 15.86 26.95 5.56
C GLU A 368 16.98 26.86 6.63
N PHE A 369 18.21 27.33 6.34
CA PHE A 369 19.35 27.35 7.28
C PHE A 369 19.83 28.76 7.64
#